data_AF-A0A2G9PQG3-F1
#
_entry.id   AF-A0A2G9PQG3-F1
#
_cell.length_a   1.000
_cell.length_b   1.000
_cell.length_c   1.000
_cell.angle_alpha   90.00
_cell.angle_beta   90.00
_cell.angle_gamma   90.00
#
_symmetry.space_group_name_H-M   'P 1'
#
loop_
_entity.id
_entity.type
_entity.pdbx_description
1 polymer ?
#
loop_
_entity_poly.entity_id
_entity_poly.type
_entity_poly.pdbx_seq_one_letter_code
_entity_poly.pdbx_strand_id
1 'polypeptide(L)'
;KRGYTVKQAFNGTEGIMLATSRCFDLIILDYMLPDIYGPDIARQIRQHDCDTFILGYSGHWDEMCRWHGLDDYAHYDLDVKLDSLNR
;
A
#
# COMPACT_ATOMS: atom_id res chain seq x y z
N LYS A 1 -7.14 15.28 16.10
CA LYS A 1 -7.49 14.77 14.74
C LYS A 1 -6.20 14.71 13.96
N ARG A 2 -5.76 13.52 13.53
CA ARG A 2 -4.56 13.38 12.71
C ARG A 2 -4.95 13.81 11.28
N GLY A 3 -4.32 14.85 10.74
CA GLY A 3 -4.80 15.64 9.60
C GLY A 3 -4.73 14.97 8.22
N TYR A 4 -5.10 13.70 8.11
CA TYR A 4 -5.08 12.92 6.86
C TYR A 4 -6.50 12.56 6.39
N THR A 5 -6.64 12.39 5.08
CA THR A 5 -7.86 11.88 4.45
C THR A 5 -7.64 10.44 4.01
N VAL A 6 -8.52 9.53 4.43
CA VAL A 6 -8.42 8.11 4.10
C VAL A 6 -9.46 7.73 3.06
N LYS A 7 -9.03 6.91 2.09
CA LYS A 7 -9.89 6.14 1.19
C LYS A 7 -9.48 4.67 1.29
N GLN A 8 -10.45 3.79 1.09
CA GLN A 8 -10.26 2.34 1.22
C GLN A 8 -10.76 1.68 -0.06
N ALA A 9 -10.10 0.61 -0.45
CA ALA A 9 -10.52 -0.34 -1.45
C ALA A 9 -10.43 -1.75 -0.86
N PHE A 10 -11.37 -2.63 -1.22
CA PHE A 10 -11.40 -4.00 -0.68
C PHE A 10 -10.97 -5.05 -1.70
N ASN A 11 -10.64 -4.64 -2.91
CA ASN A 11 -10.14 -5.48 -3.99
C ASN A 11 -9.13 -4.68 -4.84
N GLY A 12 -8.28 -5.38 -5.58
CA GLY A 12 -7.21 -4.80 -6.37
C GLY A 12 -7.74 -3.95 -7.52
N THR A 13 -8.83 -4.35 -8.16
CA THR A 13 -9.44 -3.59 -9.26
C THR A 13 -9.89 -2.20 -8.80
N GLU A 14 -10.61 -2.11 -7.68
CA GLU A 14 -11.01 -0.86 -7.05
C GLU A 14 -9.79 -0.05 -6.58
N GLY A 15 -8.79 -0.73 -6.00
CA GLY A 15 -7.56 -0.11 -5.53
C GLY A 15 -6.79 0.60 -6.65
N ILE A 16 -6.64 -0.06 -7.81
CA ILE A 16 -5.99 0.52 -8.99
C ILE A 16 -6.78 1.72 -9.48
N MET A 17 -8.10 1.59 -9.67
CA MET A 17 -8.94 2.71 -10.13
C MET A 17 -8.85 3.93 -9.19
N LEU A 18 -8.84 3.71 -7.88
CA LEU A 18 -8.67 4.80 -6.92
C LEU A 18 -7.27 5.42 -7.03
N ALA A 19 -6.22 4.59 -7.01
CA ALA A 19 -4.83 5.03 -7.05
C ALA A 19 -4.48 5.81 -8.34
N THR A 20 -5.13 5.49 -9.47
CA THR A 20 -4.88 6.17 -10.75
C THR A 20 -5.80 7.36 -10.99
N SER A 21 -6.93 7.47 -10.27
CA SER A 21 -7.88 8.58 -10.45
C SER A 21 -7.59 9.79 -9.56
N ARG A 22 -6.68 9.64 -8.58
CA ARG A 22 -6.35 10.67 -7.58
C ARG A 22 -4.88 10.63 -7.25
N CYS A 23 -4.34 11.75 -6.78
CA CYS A 23 -2.99 11.79 -6.21
C CYS A 23 -3.08 11.45 -4.72
N PHE A 24 -2.47 10.35 -4.32
CA PHE A 24 -2.29 9.98 -2.91
C PHE A 24 -0.85 10.29 -2.52
N ASP A 25 -0.62 10.70 -1.27
CA ASP A 25 0.75 10.84 -0.75
C ASP A 25 1.31 9.48 -0.31
N LEU A 26 0.42 8.57 0.11
CA LEU A 26 0.74 7.24 0.63
C LEU A 26 -0.35 6.23 0.26
N ILE A 27 0.06 5.07 -0.23
CA ILE A 27 -0.77 3.88 -0.39
C ILE A 27 -0.22 2.80 0.54
N ILE A 28 -1.12 2.20 1.33
CA ILE A 28 -0.85 0.99 2.10
C ILE A 28 -1.51 -0.16 1.33
N LEU A 29 -0.72 -1.15 0.96
CA LEU A 29 -1.15 -2.22 0.05
C LEU A 29 -0.97 -3.59 0.71
N ASP A 30 -2.01 -4.41 0.70
CA ASP A 30 -1.94 -5.80 1.15
C ASP A 30 -1.33 -6.71 0.07
N TYR A 31 -0.67 -7.80 0.47
CA TYR A 31 -0.12 -8.78 -0.47
C TYR A 31 -1.19 -9.53 -1.23
N MET A 32 -2.26 -9.90 -0.54
CA MET A 32 -3.25 -10.83 -1.06
C MET A 32 -4.62 -10.21 -0.96
N LEU A 33 -5.09 -9.64 -2.08
CA LEU A 33 -6.49 -9.23 -2.21
C LEU A 33 -7.30 -10.35 -2.87
N PRO A 34 -8.64 -10.32 -2.77
CA PRO A 34 -9.50 -11.39 -3.29
C PRO A 34 -9.35 -11.65 -4.80
N ASP A 35 -8.89 -10.67 -5.58
CA ASP A 35 -8.84 -10.69 -7.05
C ASP A 35 -7.43 -10.52 -7.64
N ILE A 36 -6.53 -9.76 -7.00
CA ILE A 36 -5.20 -9.43 -7.53
C ILE A 36 -4.15 -9.45 -6.41
N TYR A 37 -2.93 -9.91 -6.71
CA TYR A 37 -1.81 -9.83 -5.78
C TYR A 37 -1.25 -8.38 -5.67
N GLY A 38 -0.83 -7.99 -4.47
CA GLY A 38 -0.25 -6.68 -4.15
C GLY A 38 0.86 -6.22 -5.10
N PRO A 39 1.90 -7.04 -5.40
CA PRO A 39 2.95 -6.65 -6.34
C PRO A 39 2.44 -6.29 -7.74
N ASP A 40 1.41 -6.98 -8.23
CA ASP A 40 0.82 -6.68 -9.54
C ASP A 40 0.05 -5.37 -9.55
N ILE A 41 -0.54 -4.99 -8.42
CA ILE A 41 -1.19 -3.69 -8.22
C ILE A 41 -0.12 -2.59 -8.20
N ALA A 42 0.94 -2.75 -7.40
CA ALA A 42 2.03 -1.78 -7.31
C ALA A 42 2.66 -1.51 -8.69
N ARG A 43 2.93 -2.58 -9.46
CA ARG A 43 3.45 -2.48 -10.82
C ARG A 43 2.50 -1.70 -11.74
N GLN A 44 1.20 -1.95 -11.67
CA GLN A 44 0.22 -1.23 -12.49
C GLN A 44 0.14 0.25 -12.11
N ILE A 45 0.13 0.58 -10.82
CA ILE A 45 0.13 1.97 -10.35
C ILE A 45 1.37 2.71 -10.87
N ARG A 46 2.56 2.08 -10.81
CA ARG A 46 3.81 2.66 -11.32
C ARG A 46 3.81 2.88 -12.83
N GLN A 47 3.07 2.07 -13.60
CA GLN A 47 2.93 2.28 -15.06
C GLN A 47 2.16 3.56 -15.43
N HIS A 48 1.43 4.15 -14.48
CA HIS A 48 0.71 5.41 -14.66
C HIS A 48 1.53 6.65 -14.28
N ASP A 49 2.87 6.53 -14.17
CA ASP A 49 3.80 7.62 -13.85
C ASP A 49 3.44 8.33 -12.53
N CYS A 50 3.16 7.51 -11.52
CA CYS A 50 2.70 7.97 -10.22
C CYS A 50 3.86 7.90 -9.21
N ASP A 51 4.26 9.04 -8.64
CA ASP A 51 5.29 9.17 -7.59
C ASP A 51 4.77 8.85 -6.17
N THR A 52 3.53 8.35 -6.06
CA THR A 52 2.92 8.02 -4.75
C THR A 52 3.78 7.03 -3.98
N PHE A 53 4.03 7.25 -2.70
CA PHE A 53 4.73 6.27 -1.87
C PHE A 53 3.85 5.03 -1.64
N ILE A 54 4.36 3.83 -1.92
CA ILE A 54 3.63 2.56 -1.73
C ILE A 54 4.33 1.73 -0.67
N LEU A 55 3.64 1.55 0.45
CA LEU A 55 4.04 0.71 1.58
C LEU A 55 3.31 -0.64 1.50
N GLY A 56 4.05 -1.72 1.32
CA GLY A 56 3.49 -3.08 1.45
C GLY A 56 3.20 -3.41 2.90
N TYR A 57 2.06 -4.02 3.20
CA TYR A 57 1.66 -4.45 4.54
C TYR A 57 1.19 -5.90 4.51
N SER A 58 1.95 -6.82 5.10
CA SER A 58 1.64 -8.26 5.09
C SER A 58 2.06 -8.97 6.38
N GLY A 59 1.42 -10.09 6.69
CA GLY A 59 1.76 -10.99 7.80
C GLY A 59 2.66 -12.16 7.44
N HIS A 60 3.09 -12.25 6.18
CA HIS A 60 3.96 -13.31 5.71
C HIS A 60 5.25 -12.72 5.15
N TRP A 61 6.36 -12.92 5.87
CA TRP A 61 7.69 -12.45 5.48
C TRP A 61 8.15 -12.95 4.09
N ASP A 62 7.89 -14.22 3.77
CA ASP A 62 8.34 -14.83 2.51
C ASP A 62 7.67 -14.22 1.27
N GLU A 63 6.48 -13.68 1.44
CA GLU A 63 5.71 -13.02 0.40
C GLU A 63 6.29 -11.64 0.07
N MET A 64 6.89 -10.96 1.05
CA MET A 64 7.48 -9.62 0.94
C MET A 64 8.69 -9.58 -0.01
N CYS A 65 9.47 -10.66 -0.05
CA CYS A 65 10.60 -10.82 -0.97
C CYS A 65 10.20 -10.74 -2.46
N ARG A 66 8.92 -10.87 -2.79
CA ARG A 66 8.39 -10.87 -4.17
C ARG A 66 7.83 -9.53 -4.63
N TRP A 67 7.89 -8.49 -3.79
CA TRP A 67 7.30 -7.19 -4.10
C TRP A 67 8.26 -6.27 -4.83
N HIS A 68 8.24 -6.33 -6.15
CA HIS A 68 8.90 -5.33 -6.98
C HIS A 68 8.00 -4.10 -7.17
N GLY A 69 8.54 -2.90 -6.98
CA GLY A 69 7.84 -1.62 -7.20
C GLY A 69 7.26 -0.94 -5.96
N LEU A 70 7.42 -1.55 -4.78
CA LEU A 70 7.21 -0.87 -3.49
C LEU A 70 8.40 0.02 -3.13
N ASP A 71 8.12 1.04 -2.31
CA ASP A 71 9.16 1.87 -1.71
C ASP A 71 9.65 1.31 -0.37
N ASP A 72 8.75 0.70 0.40
CA ASP A 72 9.05 0.09 1.69
C ASP A 72 8.00 -0.97 2.08
N TYR A 73 8.20 -1.65 3.20
CA TYR A 73 7.31 -2.68 3.69
C TYR A 73 7.18 -2.72 5.22
N ALA A 74 6.00 -3.10 5.71
CA ALA A 74 5.69 -3.30 7.11
C ALA A 74 5.05 -4.67 7.34
N HIS A 75 5.35 -5.29 8.49
CA HIS A 75 4.83 -6.59 8.86
C HIS A 75 3.70 -6.46 9.89
N TYR A 76 2.67 -7.32 9.85
CA TYR A 76 1.56 -7.26 10.83
C TYR A 76 2.02 -7.33 12.30
N ASP A 77 3.04 -8.15 12.59
CA ASP A 77 3.64 -8.26 13.93
C ASP A 77 4.57 -7.10 14.31
N LEU A 78 4.94 -6.24 13.35
CA LEU A 78 5.55 -4.95 13.65
C LEU A 78 4.42 -3.99 14.00
N ASP A 79 3.95 -4.15 15.23
CA ASP A 79 3.15 -3.18 15.97
C ASP A 79 3.72 -1.78 15.67
N VAL A 80 3.08 -1.03 14.75
CA VAL A 80 3.48 0.34 14.48
C VAL A 80 3.07 1.11 15.73
N LYS A 81 3.96 1.16 16.72
CA LYS A 81 3.90 2.12 17.81
C LYS A 81 4.05 3.51 17.21
N LEU A 82 2.94 4.04 16.68
CA LEU A 82 2.76 5.44 16.31
C LEU A 82 2.65 6.33 17.56
N ASP A 83 3.49 6.07 18.56
CA ASP A 83 3.61 6.87 19.78
C ASP A 83 4.58 8.06 19.58
N SER A 84 5.29 8.12 18.45
CA SER A 84 6.25 9.19 18.14
C SER A 84 5.66 10.39 17.39
N LEU A 85 4.38 10.38 17.00
CA LEU A 85 3.73 11.50 16.30
C LEU A 85 2.97 12.48 17.23
N ASN A 86 3.21 12.44 18.54
CA ASN A 86 2.74 13.44 19.50
C ASN A 86 3.91 13.98 20.36
N ARG A 87 4.91 14.59 19.72
CA ARG A 87 5.77 15.59 20.37
C ARG A 87 5.77 16.87 19.55
#